data_AF-A0A9D7JQA5-F1
#
_entry.id   AF-A0A9D7JQA5-F1
#
_cell.length_a   1.000
_cell.length_b   1.000
_cell.length_c   1.000
_cell.angle_alpha   90.00
_cell.angle_beta   90.00
_cell.angle_gamma   90.00
#
_symmetry.space_group_name_H-M   'P 1'
#
loop_
_entity.id
_entity.type
_entity.pdbx_description
1 polymer ?
#
loop_
_entity_poly.entity_id
_entity_poly.type
_entity_poly.pdbx_seq_one_letter_code
_entity_poly.pdbx_strand_id
1 'polypeptide(L)'
;MYPESYTGWVWMGNIWVYIGFALIVGIGRLSIKKIGFQNIFVGSLLSSVVFFLLSNFGVWYHSLVWPQTGAGLVGCYAFAVPYFWNTLAGDLIFSGLIFGVYAYVSERGTNLVAES
;
A
#
# COMPACT_ATOMS: atom_id res chain seq x y z
N MET A 1 11.63 4.93 -26.63
CA MET A 1 11.04 3.62 -26.95
C MET A 1 9.78 3.39 -26.09
N TYR A 2 8.77 4.29 -26.17
CA TYR A 2 7.45 4.13 -25.52
C TYR A 2 6.28 4.86 -26.25
N PRO A 3 6.10 4.83 -27.59
CA PRO A 3 4.96 5.55 -28.17
C PRO A 3 3.72 4.68 -28.44
N GLU A 4 3.79 3.34 -28.36
CA GLU A 4 2.74 2.49 -28.94
C GLU A 4 1.84 1.70 -27.97
N SER A 5 2.05 1.81 -26.65
CA SER A 5 1.25 1.06 -25.65
C SER A 5 0.17 1.90 -24.94
N TYR A 6 0.09 3.21 -25.20
CA TYR A 6 -0.87 4.13 -24.59
C TYR A 6 -1.62 4.96 -25.64
N THR A 7 -2.12 4.30 -26.68
CA THR A 7 -2.89 4.94 -27.75
C THR A 7 -4.36 5.19 -27.38
N GLY A 8 -4.74 5.05 -26.10
CA GLY A 8 -6.09 5.29 -25.61
C GLY A 8 -6.20 5.41 -24.08
N TRP A 9 -7.39 5.80 -23.62
CA TRP A 9 -7.73 5.83 -22.20
C TRP A 9 -7.65 4.42 -21.59
N VAL A 10 -6.71 4.21 -20.68
CA VAL A 10 -6.54 2.93 -19.98
C VAL A 10 -7.43 2.94 -18.75
N TRP A 11 -8.59 2.28 -18.86
CA TRP A 11 -9.59 2.24 -17.79
C TRP A 11 -9.20 1.30 -16.64
N MET A 12 -8.47 0.23 -16.94
CA MET A 12 -8.14 -0.83 -15.99
C MET A 12 -6.65 -0.80 -15.67
N GLY A 13 -6.34 -0.75 -14.37
CA GLY A 13 -4.97 -0.85 -13.88
C GLY A 13 -4.38 -2.24 -14.07
N ASN A 14 -3.09 -2.37 -13.78
CA ASN A 14 -2.42 -3.66 -13.83
C ASN A 14 -2.98 -4.63 -12.76
N ILE A 15 -3.22 -5.91 -13.12
CA ILE A 15 -3.78 -6.96 -12.24
C ILE A 15 -3.05 -7.05 -10.89
N TRP A 16 -1.73 -6.84 -10.89
CA TRP A 16 -0.88 -6.88 -9.70
C TRP A 16 -1.28 -5.81 -8.67
N VAL A 17 -1.79 -4.66 -9.10
CA VAL A 17 -2.27 -3.60 -8.18
C VAL A 17 -3.50 -4.08 -7.40
N TYR A 18 -4.46 -4.72 -8.09
CA TYR A 18 -5.67 -5.23 -7.45
C TYR A 18 -5.37 -6.38 -6.48
N ILE A 19 -4.44 -7.27 -6.83
CA ILE A 19 -3.93 -8.30 -5.92
C ILE A 19 -3.26 -7.65 -4.70
N GLY A 20 -2.47 -6.61 -4.91
CA GLY A 20 -1.86 -5.82 -3.85
C GLY A 20 -2.90 -5.27 -2.87
N PHE A 21 -3.98 -4.67 -3.37
CA PHE A 21 -5.08 -4.19 -2.53
C PHE A 21 -5.76 -5.32 -1.74
N ALA A 22 -6.02 -6.46 -2.38
CA ALA A 22 -6.60 -7.61 -1.69
C ALA A 22 -5.73 -8.08 -0.51
N LEU A 23 -4.40 -8.09 -0.70
CA LEU A 23 -3.45 -8.44 0.36
C LEU A 23 -3.38 -7.37 1.46
N ILE A 24 -3.34 -6.08 1.10
CA ILE A 24 -3.36 -4.98 2.08
C ILE A 24 -4.61 -5.07 2.95
N VAL A 25 -5.79 -5.32 2.37
CA VAL A 25 -7.04 -5.51 3.11
C VAL A 25 -6.95 -6.72 4.03
N GLY A 26 -6.38 -7.83 3.56
CA GLY A 26 -6.12 -9.02 4.37
C GLY A 26 -5.22 -8.72 5.58
N ILE A 27 -4.10 -8.02 5.35
CA ILE A 27 -3.16 -7.61 6.40
C ILE A 27 -3.85 -6.68 7.39
N GLY A 28 -4.57 -5.67 6.93
CA GLY A 28 -5.34 -4.76 7.78
C GLY A 28 -6.33 -5.50 8.66
N ARG A 29 -7.07 -6.48 8.11
CA ARG A 29 -8.03 -7.29 8.88
C ARG A 29 -7.36 -8.15 9.95
N LEU A 30 -6.17 -8.66 9.69
CA LEU A 30 -5.43 -9.50 10.64
C LEU A 30 -4.70 -8.68 11.70
N SER A 31 -4.12 -7.54 11.33
CA SER A 31 -3.34 -6.67 12.22
C SER A 31 -4.22 -5.79 13.11
N ILE A 32 -5.38 -5.34 12.62
CA ILE A 32 -6.27 -4.39 13.31
C ILE A 32 -7.42 -5.15 14.01
N LYS A 33 -7.10 -6.26 14.70
CA LYS A 33 -8.07 -6.93 15.59
C LYS A 33 -8.35 -6.13 16.86
N LYS A 34 -7.39 -5.31 17.28
CA LYS A 34 -7.54 -4.29 18.33
C LYS A 34 -6.96 -2.98 17.79
N ILE A 35 -7.68 -1.89 18.01
CA ILE A 35 -7.25 -0.55 17.60
C ILE A 35 -6.18 -0.11 18.60
N GLY A 36 -4.93 -0.20 18.18
CA GLY A 36 -3.76 0.17 18.98
C GLY A 36 -2.69 0.76 18.07
N PHE A 37 -1.96 1.76 18.58
CA PHE A 37 -0.95 2.48 17.82
C PHE A 37 0.08 1.53 17.18
N GLN A 38 0.56 0.54 17.93
CA GLN A 38 1.52 -0.45 17.45
C GLN A 38 0.95 -1.34 16.34
N ASN A 39 -0.30 -1.77 16.46
CA ASN A 39 -0.99 -2.59 15.46
C ASN A 39 -1.20 -1.84 14.14
N ILE A 40 -1.55 -0.56 14.22
CA ILE A 40 -1.73 0.31 13.06
C ILE A 40 -0.38 0.52 12.39
N PHE A 41 0.65 0.92 13.15
CA PHE A 41 1.99 1.17 12.60
C PHE A 41 2.57 -0.07 11.90
N VAL A 42 2.53 -1.22 12.56
CA VAL A 42 3.02 -2.49 11.99
C VAL A 42 2.17 -2.91 10.79
N GLY A 43 0.84 -2.75 10.85
CA GLY A 43 -0.08 -3.05 9.76
C GLY A 43 0.18 -2.21 8.51
N SER A 44 0.35 -0.90 8.67
CA SER A 44 0.68 0.01 7.57
C SER A 44 2.05 -0.30 6.98
N LEU A 45 3.08 -0.50 7.81
CA LEU A 45 4.43 -0.84 7.33
C LEU A 45 4.45 -2.16 6.54
N LEU A 46 3.82 -3.22 7.06
CA LEU A 46 3.71 -4.51 6.37
C LEU A 46 2.95 -4.37 5.04
N SER A 47 1.88 -3.58 5.04
CA SER A 47 1.07 -3.33 3.84
C SER A 47 1.89 -2.62 2.76
N SER A 48 2.64 -1.57 3.11
CA SER A 48 3.53 -0.86 2.19
C SER A 48 4.58 -1.80 1.60
N VAL A 49 5.22 -2.64 2.43
CA VAL A 49 6.26 -3.58 1.98
C VAL A 49 5.68 -4.63 1.02
N VAL A 50 4.54 -5.24 1.37
CA VAL A 50 3.91 -6.25 0.53
C VAL A 50 3.46 -5.66 -0.80
N PHE A 51 2.85 -4.48 -0.77
CA PHE A 51 2.44 -3.77 -1.99
C PHE A 51 3.64 -3.42 -2.87
N PHE A 52 4.73 -2.93 -2.27
CA PHE A 52 5.96 -2.62 -2.99
C PHE A 52 6.57 -3.85 -3.67
N LEU A 53 6.66 -4.97 -2.96
CA LEU A 53 7.16 -6.21 -3.55
C LEU A 53 6.28 -6.68 -4.70
N LEU A 54 4.97 -6.73 -4.48
CA LEU A 54 4.07 -7.31 -5.46
C LEU A 54 3.89 -6.46 -6.72
N SER A 55 3.80 -5.13 -6.56
CA SER A 55 3.69 -4.20 -7.71
C SER A 55 4.96 -4.20 -8.57
N ASN A 56 6.14 -4.18 -7.95
CA ASN A 56 7.41 -4.19 -8.70
C ASN A 56 7.72 -5.55 -9.31
N PHE A 57 7.34 -6.65 -8.66
CA PHE A 57 7.36 -7.97 -9.29
C PHE A 57 6.46 -8.01 -10.53
N GLY A 58 5.26 -7.42 -10.43
CA GLY A 58 4.34 -7.31 -11.55
C GLY A 58 4.87 -6.50 -12.73
N VAL A 59 5.56 -5.40 -12.43
CA VAL A 59 6.29 -4.59 -13.43
C VAL A 59 7.39 -5.42 -14.06
N TRP A 60 8.26 -6.05 -13.27
CA TRP A 60 9.32 -6.90 -13.79
C TRP A 60 8.76 -8.00 -14.69
N TYR A 61 7.74 -8.75 -14.26
CA TYR A 61 7.16 -9.87 -15.02
C TYR A 61 6.57 -9.46 -16.37
N HIS A 62 5.97 -8.26 -16.46
CA HIS A 62 5.41 -7.73 -17.71
C HIS A 62 6.35 -6.74 -18.42
N SER A 63 7.58 -6.57 -17.94
CA SER A 63 8.50 -5.59 -18.50
C SER A 63 9.13 -6.09 -19.79
N LEU A 64 9.12 -5.23 -20.81
CA LEU A 64 9.95 -5.40 -22.01
C LEU A 64 11.37 -4.83 -21.82
N VAL A 65 11.61 -4.10 -20.72
CA VAL A 65 12.86 -3.40 -20.43
C VAL A 65 13.74 -4.19 -19.47
N TRP A 66 13.14 -4.90 -18.53
CA TRP A 66 13.87 -5.69 -17.54
C TRP A 66 13.95 -7.14 -17.99
N PRO A 67 15.16 -7.72 -18.13
CA PRO A 67 15.31 -9.13 -18.45
C PRO A 67 14.62 -10.00 -17.40
N GLN A 68 13.99 -11.11 -17.84
CA GLN A 68 13.37 -12.12 -16.96
C GLN A 68 14.45 -13.00 -16.29
N THR A 69 15.42 -12.36 -15.66
CA THR A 69 16.52 -12.97 -14.92
C THR A 69 16.60 -12.35 -13.52
N GLY A 70 17.27 -13.03 -12.58
CA GLY A 70 17.45 -12.51 -11.22
C GLY A 70 18.15 -11.14 -11.20
N ALA A 71 19.07 -10.89 -12.12
CA ALA A 71 19.73 -9.59 -12.25
C ALA A 71 18.75 -8.48 -12.71
N GLY A 72 17.85 -8.79 -13.65
CA GLY A 72 16.80 -7.86 -14.08
C GLY A 72 15.80 -7.56 -12.97
N LEU A 73 15.48 -8.54 -12.12
CA LEU A 73 14.63 -8.37 -10.94
C LEU A 73 15.27 -7.38 -9.95
N VAL A 74 16.54 -7.61 -9.58
CA VAL A 74 17.28 -6.73 -8.65
C VAL A 74 17.38 -5.31 -9.22
N GLY A 75 17.64 -5.15 -10.52
CA GLY A 75 17.66 -3.84 -11.19
C GLY A 75 16.32 -3.12 -11.09
N CYS A 76 15.21 -3.81 -11.37
CA CYS A 76 13.86 -3.24 -11.26
C CYS A 76 13.57 -2.76 -9.82
N TYR A 77 13.92 -3.56 -8.82
CA TYR A 77 13.75 -3.17 -7.42
C TYR A 77 14.63 -2.00 -7.02
N ALA A 78 15.90 -1.97 -7.44
CA ALA A 78 16.82 -0.88 -7.12
C ALA A 78 16.29 0.48 -7.61
N PHE A 79 15.69 0.51 -8.81
CA PHE A 79 15.03 1.71 -9.34
C PHE A 79 13.74 2.07 -8.60
N ALA A 80 13.08 1.10 -7.98
CA ALA A 80 11.84 1.30 -7.25
C ALA A 80 12.04 1.80 -5.81
N VAL A 81 13.20 1.55 -5.19
CA VAL A 81 13.50 1.92 -3.78
C VAL A 81 13.20 3.39 -3.45
N PRO A 82 13.54 4.39 -4.29
CA PRO A 82 13.21 5.79 -3.99
C PRO A 82 11.70 6.04 -3.86
N TYR A 83 10.88 5.32 -4.63
CA TYR A 83 9.43 5.45 -4.62
C TYR A 83 8.79 4.76 -3.42
N PHE A 84 9.44 3.75 -2.85
CA PHE A 84 8.97 3.07 -1.65
C PHE A 84 8.74 4.04 -0.48
N TRP A 85 9.64 5.02 -0.32
CA TRP A 85 9.53 6.03 0.74
C TRP A 85 8.25 6.86 0.63
N ASN A 86 7.81 7.17 -0.59
CA ASN A 86 6.58 7.92 -0.82
C ASN A 86 5.35 7.08 -0.45
N THR A 87 5.34 5.80 -0.83
CA THR A 87 4.27 4.86 -0.45
C THR A 87 4.22 4.70 1.07
N LEU A 88 5.37 4.47 1.70
CA LEU A 88 5.45 4.29 3.15
C LEU A 88 4.97 5.54 3.91
N ALA A 89 5.42 6.73 3.50
CA ALA A 89 4.97 7.98 4.09
C ALA A 89 3.47 8.19 3.91
N GLY A 90 2.95 7.93 2.70
CA GLY A 90 1.52 8.03 2.40
C GLY A 90 0.69 7.10 3.29
N ASP A 91 1.08 5.83 3.39
CA ASP A 91 0.36 4.83 4.18
C ASP A 91 0.36 5.17 5.67
N LEU A 92 1.49 5.62 6.21
CA LEU A 92 1.61 6.02 7.61
C LEU A 92 0.80 7.28 7.93
N ILE A 93 0.89 8.32 7.08
CA ILE A 93 0.13 9.57 7.27
C ILE A 93 -1.36 9.30 7.15
N PHE A 94 -1.80 8.56 6.13
CA PHE A 94 -3.21 8.26 5.92
C PHE A 94 -3.77 7.41 7.05
N SER A 95 -3.06 6.35 7.45
CA SER A 95 -3.48 5.51 8.58
C SER A 95 -3.53 6.32 9.88
N GLY A 96 -2.50 7.14 10.14
CA GLY A 96 -2.46 8.01 11.33
C GLY A 96 -3.63 9.00 11.38
N LEU A 97 -3.97 9.63 10.25
CA LEU A 97 -5.11 10.53 10.16
C LEU A 97 -6.44 9.82 10.41
N ILE A 98 -6.69 8.70 9.71
CA ILE A 98 -7.98 7.97 9.83
C ILE A 98 -8.17 7.43 11.24
N PHE A 99 -7.17 6.75 11.80
CA PHE A 99 -7.27 6.20 13.15
C PHE A 99 -7.21 7.28 14.23
N GLY A 100 -6.51 8.40 13.98
CA GLY A 100 -6.50 9.56 14.87
C GLY A 100 -7.88 10.22 14.95
N VAL A 101 -8.54 10.44 13.81
CA VAL A 101 -9.92 10.93 13.76
C VAL A 101 -10.87 9.95 14.44
N TYR A 102 -10.72 8.64 14.19
CA TYR A 102 -11.52 7.62 14.85
C TYR A 102 -11.40 7.68 16.39
N ALA A 103 -10.16 7.77 16.91
CA ALA A 103 -9.92 7.87 18.35
C ALA A 103 -10.56 9.14 18.94
N TYR A 104 -10.37 10.29 18.28
CA TYR A 104 -10.93 11.58 18.73
C TYR A 104 -12.47 11.59 18.75
N VAL A 105 -13.11 11.04 17.71
CA VAL A 105 -14.58 10.96 17.63
C VAL A 105 -15.11 9.95 18.64
N SER A 106 -14.44 8.80 18.82
CA SER A 106 -14.85 7.78 19.79
C SER A 106 -14.84 8.33 21.21
N GLU A 107 -13.81 9.08 21.60
CA GLU A 107 -13.71 9.67 22.94
C GLU A 107 -14.86 10.66 23.21
N ARG A 108 -15.19 11.53 22.24
CA ARG A 108 -16.31 12.48 22.38
C ARG A 108 -17.67 11.80 22.38
N GLY A 109 -17.86 10.77 21.57
CA GLY A 109 -19.10 9.97 21.56
C GLY A 109 -19.34 9.27 22.90
N THR A 110 -18.29 8.77 23.54
CA THR A 110 -18.38 8.17 24.88
C THR A 110 -18.73 9.21 25.95
N ASN A 111 -18.16 10.42 25.88
CA ASN A 111 -18.45 11.49 26.85
C ASN A 111 -19.92 11.96 26.77
N LEU A 112 -20.49 12.11 25.57
CA LEU A 112 -21.89 12.53 25.39
C LEU A 112 -22.92 11.51 25.92
N VAL A 113 -22.59 10.22 25.91
CA VAL A 113 -23.45 9.16 26.47
C VAL A 113 -23.28 9.02 27.99
N ALA A 114 -22.13 9.39 28.53
CA ALA A 114 -21.88 9.39 29.97
C ALA A 114 -22.59 10.55 30.71
N GLU A 115 -22.93 11.62 30.00
CA GLU A 115 -23.64 12.79 30.53
C GLU A 115 -25.19 12.72 30.36
N SER A 116 -25.74 11.66 29.74
CA SER A 116 -27.20 11.46 29.50
C SER A 116 -27.80 10.39 30.40
#